data_AF-A0A941DN51-F1
#
_entry.id   AF-A0A941DN51-F1
#
_cell.length_a   1.000
_cell.length_b   1.000
_cell.length_c   1.000
_cell.angle_alpha   90.00
_cell.angle_beta   90.00
_cell.angle_gamma   90.00
#
_symmetry.space_group_name_H-M   'P 1'
#
loop_
_entity.id
_entity.type
_entity.pdbx_description
1 polymer ?
#
loop_
_entity_poly.entity_id
_entity_poly.type
_entity_poly.pdbx_seq_one_letter_code
_entity_poly.pdbx_strand_id
1 'polypeptide(L)'
;MHRLVLAPILGFFTILTITACQSKPPTCGDESTQTELRKAIIEEIEKKASQLPFGEHLATNQNFQIFLAGIKITLSEITSDGYNAEAKKYSCQTKINISGSGIPDLPSEKISFSNQSTEDSGPPGWVLQLNDNTPLVSKLAQIALNVSSAQNSSNGQSNLPFVERLYLAQQAAKNTDSSQSVTTPFGTLSISDEKKLLFNGVPTDPVLEGNSNLSFLDKKSLNGQSVILVQNTGGTACPATFTFVQLSAAGAKLSKEFGTCSDLYQLEQVGGKLTLTLPGFTGPYEPESAQQQAAKKKVIYTLEGGVLSEDGKPM
;
A
#
# COMPACT_ATOMS: atom_id res chain seq x y z
N MET A 1 -3.56 -31.57 -99.78
CA MET A 1 -4.27 -31.78 -98.50
C MET A 1 -3.26 -31.99 -97.38
N HIS A 2 -2.84 -30.94 -96.70
CA HIS A 2 -2.05 -31.02 -95.46
C HIS A 2 -2.68 -30.03 -94.47
N ARG A 3 -3.20 -30.55 -93.36
CA ARG A 3 -3.90 -29.79 -92.33
C ARG A 3 -2.88 -29.22 -91.35
N LEU A 4 -2.92 -27.89 -91.21
CA LEU A 4 -2.26 -27.11 -90.17
C LEU A 4 -3.04 -27.30 -88.87
N VAL A 5 -2.39 -27.77 -87.80
CA VAL A 5 -2.97 -27.88 -86.45
C VAL A 5 -2.35 -26.79 -85.59
N LEU A 6 -3.16 -25.76 -85.26
CA LEU A 6 -2.80 -24.75 -84.25
C LEU A 6 -3.10 -25.30 -82.84
N ALA A 7 -2.11 -25.27 -81.97
CA ALA A 7 -2.26 -25.51 -80.54
C ALA A 7 -2.55 -24.20 -79.80
N PRO A 8 -3.46 -24.18 -78.79
CA PRO A 8 -3.69 -23.00 -77.96
C PRO A 8 -2.61 -22.89 -76.87
N ILE A 9 -1.96 -21.73 -76.80
CA ILE A 9 -1.07 -21.35 -75.70
C ILE A 9 -1.95 -20.94 -74.51
N LEU A 10 -2.01 -21.78 -73.48
CA LEU A 10 -2.58 -21.44 -72.18
C LEU A 10 -1.68 -20.40 -71.49
N GLY A 11 -2.22 -19.21 -71.25
CA GLY A 11 -1.61 -18.22 -70.37
C GLY A 11 -1.73 -18.64 -68.91
N PHE A 12 -0.60 -18.91 -68.26
CA PHE A 12 -0.50 -19.06 -66.81
C PHE A 12 -0.70 -17.68 -66.16
N PHE A 13 -1.86 -17.45 -65.54
CA PHE A 13 -2.05 -16.37 -64.58
C PHE A 13 -1.47 -16.82 -63.24
N THR A 14 -0.27 -16.33 -62.91
CA THR A 14 0.32 -16.51 -61.59
C THR A 14 -0.42 -15.60 -60.61
N ILE A 15 -1.40 -16.15 -59.89
CA ILE A 15 -2.04 -15.46 -58.76
C ILE A 15 -1.01 -15.44 -57.63
N LEU A 16 -0.39 -14.28 -57.43
CA LEU A 16 0.37 -13.96 -56.21
C LEU A 16 -0.64 -13.89 -55.05
N THR A 17 -0.81 -15.00 -54.33
CA THR A 17 -1.44 -15.00 -53.01
C THR A 17 -0.52 -14.25 -52.06
N ILE A 18 -0.80 -12.97 -51.84
CA ILE A 18 -0.21 -12.21 -50.74
C ILE A 18 -0.80 -12.80 -49.47
N THR A 19 -0.14 -13.81 -48.89
CA THR A 19 -0.39 -14.23 -47.51
C THR A 19 0.05 -13.07 -46.63
N ALA A 20 -0.85 -12.12 -46.38
CA ALA A 20 -0.71 -11.21 -45.27
C ALA A 20 -0.68 -12.10 -44.01
N CYS A 21 0.50 -12.30 -43.45
CA CYS A 21 0.68 -12.86 -42.12
C CYS A 21 0.07 -11.88 -41.12
N GLN A 22 -1.26 -11.84 -41.01
CA GLN A 22 -1.90 -11.32 -39.81
C GLN A 22 -1.49 -12.28 -38.70
N SER A 23 -0.47 -11.90 -37.93
CA SER A 23 -0.10 -12.57 -36.70
C SER A 23 -1.37 -12.74 -35.88
N LYS A 24 -1.80 -14.00 -35.73
CA LYS A 24 -2.99 -14.36 -34.96
C LYS A 24 -2.88 -13.68 -33.58
N PRO A 25 -3.94 -13.02 -33.08
CA PRO A 25 -3.85 -12.32 -31.82
C PRO A 25 -3.41 -13.29 -30.71
N PRO A 26 -2.49 -12.85 -29.84
CA PRO A 26 -2.02 -13.64 -28.72
C PRO A 26 -3.21 -14.03 -27.83
N THR A 27 -3.17 -15.26 -27.34
CA THR A 27 -4.18 -15.80 -26.44
C THR A 27 -3.87 -15.37 -25.00
N CYS A 28 -4.79 -15.59 -24.06
CA CYS A 28 -4.54 -15.20 -22.67
C CYS A 28 -3.25 -15.81 -22.06
N GLY A 29 -2.75 -16.93 -22.58
CA GLY A 29 -1.67 -17.71 -21.97
C GLY A 29 -0.33 -17.73 -22.70
N ASP A 30 -0.17 -17.07 -23.85
CA ASP A 30 1.13 -17.08 -24.52
C ASP A 30 2.18 -16.22 -23.80
N GLU A 31 3.45 -16.49 -24.08
CA GLU A 31 4.59 -15.86 -23.42
C GLU A 31 4.62 -14.34 -23.60
N SER A 32 4.15 -13.83 -24.73
CA SER A 32 4.09 -12.38 -24.99
C SER A 32 3.05 -11.71 -24.09
N THR A 33 1.84 -12.27 -24.01
CA THR A 33 0.79 -11.81 -23.09
C THR A 33 1.24 -11.87 -21.64
N GLN A 34 1.90 -12.95 -21.23
CA GLN A 34 2.41 -13.08 -19.86
C GLN A 34 3.49 -12.05 -19.55
N THR A 35 4.38 -11.76 -20.50
CA THR A 35 5.44 -10.76 -20.34
C THR A 35 4.87 -9.36 -20.19
N GLU A 36 3.94 -8.96 -21.04
CA GLU A 36 3.25 -7.67 -20.94
C GLU A 36 2.40 -7.58 -19.66
N LEU A 37 1.80 -8.69 -19.22
CA LEU A 37 1.03 -8.71 -17.97
C LEU A 37 1.93 -8.42 -16.76
N ARG A 38 3.11 -9.06 -16.70
CA ARG A 38 4.09 -8.79 -15.64
C ARG A 38 4.52 -7.33 -15.65
N LYS A 39 4.80 -6.77 -16.82
CA LYS A 39 5.16 -5.36 -16.97
C LYS A 39 4.06 -4.43 -16.47
N ALA A 40 2.81 -4.64 -16.91
CA ALA A 40 1.67 -3.85 -16.47
C ALA A 40 1.44 -3.91 -14.95
N ILE A 41 1.67 -5.07 -14.33
CA ILE A 41 1.60 -5.20 -12.86
C ILE A 41 2.67 -4.34 -12.19
N ILE A 42 3.92 -4.39 -12.66
CA ILE A 42 5.00 -3.57 -12.11
C ILE A 42 4.69 -2.08 -12.28
N GLU A 43 4.25 -1.65 -13.47
CA GLU A 43 3.86 -0.25 -13.74
C GLU A 43 2.72 0.23 -12.83
N GLU A 44 1.71 -0.61 -12.58
CA GLU A 44 0.63 -0.23 -11.66
C GLU A 44 1.11 -0.20 -10.20
N ILE A 45 2.07 -1.06 -9.79
CA ILE A 45 2.72 -0.97 -8.47
C ILE A 45 3.45 0.38 -8.35
N GLU A 46 4.23 0.77 -9.35
CA GLU A 46 4.94 2.07 -9.38
C GLU A 46 3.97 3.24 -9.28
N LYS A 47 2.91 3.21 -10.08
CA LYS A 47 1.86 4.23 -10.09
C LYS A 47 1.10 4.30 -8.76
N LYS A 48 0.79 3.17 -8.13
CA LYS A 48 0.17 3.17 -6.80
C LYS A 48 1.14 3.66 -5.73
N ALA A 49 2.40 3.25 -5.80
CA ALA A 49 3.42 3.72 -4.89
C ALA A 49 3.58 5.23 -4.98
N SER A 50 3.60 5.82 -6.19
CA SER A 50 3.71 7.27 -6.40
C SER A 50 2.50 8.06 -5.92
N GLN A 51 1.31 7.45 -5.88
CA GLN A 51 0.09 8.03 -5.34
C GLN A 51 0.03 8.05 -3.81
N LEU A 52 0.89 7.30 -3.13
CA LEU A 52 0.95 7.34 -1.67
C LEU A 52 1.62 8.64 -1.21
N PRO A 53 1.33 9.14 0.01
CA PRO A 53 2.10 10.20 0.65
C PRO A 53 3.61 9.93 0.54
N PHE A 54 4.35 10.91 -0.01
CA PHE A 54 5.80 10.81 -0.28
C PHE A 54 6.20 9.75 -1.33
N GLY A 55 5.21 9.18 -2.01
CA GLY A 55 5.35 8.11 -2.99
C GLY A 55 6.25 8.47 -4.16
N GLU A 56 6.19 9.70 -4.66
CA GLU A 56 6.98 10.15 -5.81
C GLU A 56 8.50 10.07 -5.53
N HIS A 57 8.94 10.49 -4.34
CA HIS A 57 10.34 10.41 -3.94
C HIS A 57 10.80 8.95 -3.74
N LEU A 58 9.89 8.09 -3.26
CA LEU A 58 10.20 6.71 -2.97
C LEU A 58 10.16 5.83 -4.22
N ALA A 59 9.24 6.09 -5.15
CA ALA A 59 9.14 5.38 -6.42
C ALA A 59 10.36 5.63 -7.33
N THR A 60 10.99 6.79 -7.17
CA THR A 60 12.25 7.15 -7.88
C THR A 60 13.51 6.69 -7.14
N ASN A 61 13.38 6.10 -5.95
CA ASN A 61 14.52 5.62 -5.17
C ASN A 61 15.14 4.36 -5.79
N GLN A 62 16.48 4.29 -5.83
CA GLN A 62 17.20 3.14 -6.36
C GLN A 62 16.84 1.81 -5.66
N ASN A 63 16.60 1.81 -4.34
CA ASN A 63 16.22 0.61 -3.59
C ASN A 63 14.83 0.11 -3.98
N PHE A 64 13.91 1.03 -4.30
CA PHE A 64 12.59 0.68 -4.78
C PHE A 64 12.68 0.03 -6.16
N GLN A 65 13.51 0.57 -7.05
CA GLN A 65 13.78 -0.02 -8.37
C GLN A 65 14.46 -1.40 -8.27
N ILE A 66 15.39 -1.57 -7.32
CA ILE A 66 16.00 -2.88 -7.01
C ILE A 66 14.94 -3.86 -6.49
N PHE A 67 14.04 -3.41 -5.62
CA PHE A 67 12.93 -4.22 -5.12
C PHE A 67 12.05 -4.70 -6.28
N LEU A 68 11.61 -3.78 -7.16
CA LEU A 68 10.77 -4.11 -8.31
C LEU A 68 11.45 -5.11 -9.25
N ALA A 69 12.74 -4.91 -9.54
CA ALA A 69 13.54 -5.84 -10.34
C ALA A 69 13.69 -7.22 -9.68
N GLY A 70 13.60 -7.30 -8.35
CA GLY A 70 13.66 -8.53 -7.57
C GLY A 70 12.33 -9.30 -7.49
N ILE A 71 11.22 -8.71 -7.91
CA ILE A 71 9.89 -9.35 -7.89
C ILE A 71 9.84 -10.45 -8.95
N LYS A 72 9.50 -11.66 -8.51
CA LYS A 72 9.16 -12.79 -9.38
C LYS A 72 7.65 -12.98 -9.39
N ILE A 73 7.05 -12.76 -10.55
CA ILE A 73 5.61 -12.92 -10.78
C ILE A 73 5.37 -14.21 -11.57
N THR A 74 4.73 -15.18 -10.93
CA THR A 74 4.32 -16.45 -11.56
C THR A 74 2.82 -16.42 -11.81
N LEU A 75 2.43 -16.74 -13.04
CA LEU A 75 1.05 -16.81 -13.48
C LEU A 75 0.63 -18.27 -13.55
N SER A 76 -0.56 -18.59 -13.02
CA SER A 76 -1.14 -19.93 -13.08
C SER A 76 -2.64 -19.86 -13.31
N GLU A 77 -3.24 -20.98 -13.73
CA GLU A 77 -4.70 -21.07 -13.96
C GLU A 77 -5.21 -19.98 -14.93
N ILE A 78 -4.47 -19.76 -16.02
CA ILE A 78 -4.86 -18.77 -17.03
C ILE A 78 -6.08 -19.27 -17.79
N THR A 79 -7.18 -18.52 -17.72
CA THR A 79 -8.42 -18.80 -18.45
C THR A 79 -8.80 -17.64 -19.35
N SER A 80 -9.45 -17.95 -20.47
CA SER A 80 -10.04 -16.98 -21.39
C SER A 80 -11.56 -17.00 -21.21
N ASP A 81 -12.15 -15.86 -20.91
CA ASP A 81 -13.60 -15.68 -20.86
C ASP A 81 -14.19 -15.45 -22.26
N GLY A 82 -13.33 -15.28 -23.27
CA GLY A 82 -13.71 -15.16 -24.67
C GLY A 82 -13.27 -13.82 -25.28
N TYR A 83 -13.57 -13.67 -26.57
CA TYR A 83 -13.33 -12.44 -27.32
C TYR A 83 -14.60 -11.58 -27.32
N ASN A 84 -14.49 -10.34 -26.84
CA ASN A 84 -15.53 -9.34 -26.99
C ASN A 84 -15.31 -8.61 -28.32
N ALA A 85 -16.20 -8.85 -29.29
CA ALA A 85 -16.11 -8.28 -30.62
C ALA A 85 -16.36 -6.76 -30.65
N GLU A 86 -17.22 -6.23 -29.78
CA GLU A 86 -17.51 -4.80 -29.69
C GLU A 86 -16.31 -4.03 -29.12
N ALA A 87 -15.71 -4.56 -28.05
CA ALA A 87 -14.54 -3.97 -27.40
C ALA A 87 -13.21 -4.31 -28.11
N LYS A 88 -13.26 -5.20 -29.11
CA LYS A 88 -12.11 -5.79 -29.80
C LYS A 88 -11.03 -6.35 -28.85
N LYS A 89 -11.45 -7.00 -27.76
CA LYS A 89 -10.56 -7.42 -26.64
C LYS A 89 -10.81 -8.87 -26.23
N TYR A 90 -9.76 -9.57 -25.84
CA TYR A 90 -9.89 -10.80 -25.05
C TYR A 90 -10.03 -10.46 -23.57
N SER A 91 -10.96 -11.12 -22.90
CA SER A 91 -11.07 -11.09 -21.43
C SER A 91 -10.41 -12.33 -20.86
N CYS A 92 -9.49 -12.12 -19.92
CA CYS A 92 -8.65 -13.17 -19.36
C CYS A 92 -8.64 -13.10 -17.84
N GLN A 93 -8.42 -14.24 -17.21
CA GLN A 93 -8.23 -14.35 -15.76
C GLN A 93 -7.00 -15.21 -15.48
N THR A 94 -6.31 -14.95 -14.38
CA THR A 94 -5.18 -15.76 -13.92
C THR A 94 -5.05 -15.66 -12.41
N LYS A 95 -4.47 -16.68 -11.78
CA LYS A 95 -3.89 -16.55 -10.44
C LYS A 95 -2.47 -16.02 -10.54
N ILE A 96 -2.13 -15.14 -9.62
CA ILE A 96 -0.79 -14.59 -9.47
C ILE A 96 -0.19 -15.08 -8.17
N ASN A 97 1.05 -15.55 -8.26
CA ASN A 97 1.92 -15.78 -7.12
C ASN A 97 3.10 -14.81 -7.22
N ILE A 98 3.45 -14.18 -6.11
CA ILE A 98 4.54 -13.21 -6.04
C ILE A 98 5.53 -13.66 -5.01
N SER A 99 6.80 -13.66 -5.41
CA SER A 99 7.91 -13.99 -4.53
C SER A 99 9.09 -13.05 -4.80
N GLY A 100 9.98 -12.91 -3.84
CA GLY A 100 11.14 -12.03 -3.97
C GLY A 100 11.86 -11.86 -2.64
N SER A 101 13.06 -11.31 -2.68
CA SER A 101 13.78 -10.98 -1.45
C SER A 101 13.05 -9.88 -0.70
N GLY A 102 12.76 -10.09 0.59
CA GLY A 102 12.04 -9.13 1.43
C GLY A 102 10.53 -9.06 1.21
N ILE A 103 9.98 -9.89 0.31
CA ILE A 103 8.52 -10.03 0.14
C ILE A 103 8.04 -11.15 1.07
N PRO A 104 7.10 -10.87 2.01
CA PRO A 104 6.50 -11.93 2.81
C PRO A 104 5.75 -12.92 1.91
N ASP A 105 5.48 -14.13 2.40
CA ASP A 105 4.67 -15.09 1.65
C ASP A 105 3.26 -14.52 1.50
N LEU A 106 2.86 -14.22 0.25
CA LEU A 106 1.58 -13.64 -0.07
C LEU A 106 0.65 -14.72 -0.64
N PRO A 107 -0.62 -14.76 -0.23
CA PRO A 107 -1.56 -15.70 -0.82
C PRO A 107 -1.73 -15.41 -2.30
N SER A 108 -1.92 -16.46 -3.10
CA SER A 108 -2.21 -16.31 -4.52
C SER A 108 -3.50 -15.51 -4.70
N GLU A 109 -3.48 -14.44 -5.48
CA GLU A 109 -4.69 -13.66 -5.78
C GLU A 109 -5.09 -13.86 -7.24
N LYS A 110 -6.41 -13.94 -7.48
CA LYS A 110 -6.97 -14.01 -8.83
C LYS A 110 -7.12 -12.60 -9.37
N ILE A 111 -6.70 -12.39 -10.61
CA ILE A 111 -6.83 -11.10 -11.29
C ILE A 111 -7.50 -11.25 -12.65
N SER A 112 -8.13 -10.18 -13.11
CA SER A 112 -8.70 -10.08 -14.46
C SER A 112 -7.93 -9.06 -15.28
N PHE A 113 -7.65 -9.42 -16.53
CA PHE A 113 -6.98 -8.53 -17.49
C PHE A 113 -7.60 -8.66 -18.87
N SER A 114 -7.41 -7.64 -19.70
CA SER A 114 -7.78 -7.66 -21.11
C SER A 114 -6.57 -7.41 -22.00
N ASN A 115 -6.55 -8.04 -23.17
CA ASN A 115 -5.50 -7.88 -24.18
C ASN A 115 -6.14 -7.51 -25.54
N GLN A 116 -5.53 -6.55 -26.23
CA GLN A 116 -5.88 -6.11 -27.57
C GLN A 116 -4.63 -5.97 -28.46
N SER A 117 -4.77 -6.40 -29.71
CA SER A 117 -3.83 -6.06 -30.79
C SER A 117 -4.10 -4.65 -31.31
N THR A 118 -3.08 -3.79 -31.42
CA THR A 118 -3.26 -2.51 -32.12
C THR A 118 -3.23 -2.76 -33.63
N GLU A 119 -4.26 -2.29 -34.35
CA GLU A 119 -4.36 -2.39 -35.82
C GLU A 119 -3.47 -1.35 -36.56
N ASP A 120 -2.70 -0.52 -35.85
CA ASP A 120 -1.90 0.55 -36.45
C ASP A 120 -0.68 0.05 -37.22
N SER A 121 -0.33 0.77 -38.30
CA SER A 121 0.76 0.46 -39.25
C SER A 121 2.18 0.70 -38.70
N GLY A 122 2.38 0.58 -37.39
CA GLY A 122 3.66 0.67 -36.69
C GLY A 122 4.17 -0.69 -36.21
N PRO A 123 5.26 -0.74 -35.41
CA PRO A 123 5.60 -1.96 -34.68
C PRO A 123 4.38 -2.40 -33.85
N PRO A 124 4.08 -3.70 -33.76
CA PRO A 124 2.86 -4.19 -33.12
C PRO A 124 2.79 -3.68 -31.68
N GLY A 125 1.91 -2.71 -31.43
CA GLY A 125 1.54 -2.27 -30.11
C GLY A 125 0.56 -3.27 -29.53
N TRP A 126 0.75 -3.62 -28.27
CA TRP A 126 -0.22 -4.41 -27.52
C TRP A 126 -0.69 -3.56 -26.36
N VAL A 127 -2.00 -3.53 -26.15
CA VAL A 127 -2.58 -2.85 -25.00
C VAL A 127 -3.10 -3.93 -24.07
N LEU A 128 -2.32 -4.19 -23.02
CA LEU A 128 -2.79 -4.97 -21.89
C LEU A 128 -3.35 -4.02 -20.84
N GLN A 129 -4.55 -4.32 -20.35
CA GLN A 129 -5.21 -3.53 -19.32
C GLN A 129 -5.58 -4.44 -18.16
N LEU A 130 -5.08 -4.13 -16.97
CA LEU A 130 -5.58 -4.70 -15.72
C LEU A 130 -7.00 -4.16 -15.49
N ASN A 131 -7.97 -5.06 -15.40
CA ASN A 131 -9.37 -4.65 -15.22
C ASN A 131 -9.68 -4.43 -13.73
N ASP A 132 -8.88 -5.03 -12.84
CA ASP A 132 -9.08 -4.99 -11.39
C ASP A 132 -8.04 -4.07 -10.72
N ASN A 133 -8.53 -3.16 -9.89
CA ASN A 133 -7.72 -2.34 -8.98
C ASN A 133 -7.32 -3.19 -7.76
N THR A 134 -6.59 -4.28 -8.01
CA THR A 134 -6.47 -5.39 -7.07
C THR A 134 -5.85 -4.98 -5.73
N PRO A 135 -6.39 -5.49 -4.60
CA PRO A 135 -5.76 -5.34 -3.28
C PRO A 135 -4.29 -5.79 -3.30
N LEU A 136 -3.94 -6.79 -4.11
CA LEU A 136 -2.57 -7.23 -4.36
C LEU A 136 -1.63 -6.06 -4.71
N VAL A 137 -1.96 -5.26 -5.73
CA VAL A 137 -1.07 -4.17 -6.19
C VAL A 137 -0.87 -3.12 -5.10
N SER A 138 -1.93 -2.79 -4.36
CA SER A 138 -1.84 -1.84 -3.25
C SER A 138 -0.97 -2.39 -2.10
N LYS A 139 -1.15 -3.67 -1.75
CA LYS A 139 -0.31 -4.37 -0.76
C LYS A 139 1.15 -4.41 -1.18
N LEU A 140 1.43 -4.70 -2.46
CA LEU A 140 2.79 -4.74 -2.99
C LEU A 140 3.45 -3.38 -3.00
N ALA A 141 2.73 -2.33 -3.40
CA ALA A 141 3.23 -0.97 -3.32
C ALA A 141 3.63 -0.65 -1.88
N GLN A 142 2.81 -1.03 -0.89
CA GLN A 142 3.11 -0.84 0.51
C GLN A 142 4.32 -1.67 0.98
N ILE A 143 4.43 -2.93 0.58
CA ILE A 143 5.60 -3.79 0.88
C ILE A 143 6.88 -3.20 0.27
N ALA A 144 6.82 -2.77 -0.99
CA ALA A 144 7.94 -2.18 -1.71
C ALA A 144 8.48 -0.95 -0.97
N LEU A 145 7.57 -0.09 -0.52
CA LEU A 145 7.88 1.08 0.28
C LEU A 145 8.51 0.70 1.63
N ASN A 146 7.96 -0.30 2.33
CA ASN A 146 8.48 -0.76 3.61
C ASN A 146 9.90 -1.34 3.48
N VAL A 147 10.15 -2.20 2.50
CA VAL A 147 11.47 -2.81 2.25
C VAL A 147 12.51 -1.74 1.89
N SER A 148 12.13 -0.81 1.01
CA SER A 148 13.01 0.30 0.60
C SER A 148 13.37 1.21 1.77
N SER A 149 12.45 1.41 2.71
CA SER A 149 12.69 2.18 3.93
C SER A 149 13.64 1.47 4.91
N ALA A 150 13.48 0.15 5.09
CA ALA A 150 14.26 -0.63 6.04
C ALA A 150 15.74 -0.73 5.65
N GLN A 151 16.03 -0.92 4.35
CA GLN A 151 17.40 -1.00 3.85
C GLN A 151 18.18 0.31 4.01
N ASN A 152 17.49 1.46 3.97
CA ASN A 152 18.09 2.76 4.26
C ASN A 152 18.48 2.92 5.75
N SER A 153 17.83 2.19 6.66
CA SER A 153 18.16 2.24 8.09
C SER A 153 19.39 1.41 8.44
N SER A 154 19.64 0.29 7.76
CA SER A 154 20.77 -0.60 8.03
C SER A 154 22.13 -0.05 7.60
N ASN A 155 22.17 0.90 6.66
CA ASN A 155 23.41 1.54 6.19
C ASN A 155 23.77 2.82 6.96
N GLY A 156 23.08 3.15 8.05
CA GLY A 156 23.43 4.30 8.92
C GLY A 156 23.21 5.70 8.29
N GLN A 157 22.78 5.79 7.04
CA GLN A 157 22.50 7.02 6.30
C GLN A 157 21.16 6.93 5.58
N SER A 158 20.05 6.93 6.32
CA SER A 158 18.77 7.23 5.71
C SER A 158 18.71 8.73 5.43
N ASN A 159 18.93 9.15 4.18
CA ASN A 159 18.73 10.54 3.76
C ASN A 159 17.25 10.95 3.70
N LEU A 160 16.33 10.01 3.94
CA LEU A 160 14.90 10.28 3.98
C LEU A 160 14.55 11.22 5.14
N PRO A 161 13.80 12.31 4.89
CA PRO A 161 13.20 13.14 5.91
C PRO A 161 12.50 12.31 7.00
N PHE A 162 12.49 12.85 8.23
CA PHE A 162 11.89 12.18 9.39
C PHE A 162 10.46 11.69 9.13
N VAL A 163 9.63 12.53 8.49
CA VAL A 163 8.21 12.23 8.23
C VAL A 163 8.04 11.08 7.24
N GLU A 164 8.89 10.99 6.24
CA GLU A 164 8.85 9.87 5.28
C GLU A 164 9.19 8.55 5.97
N ARG A 165 10.23 8.56 6.81
CA ARG A 165 10.59 7.38 7.60
C ARG A 165 9.46 6.97 8.54
N LEU A 166 8.78 7.96 9.14
CA LEU A 166 7.67 7.75 10.05
C LEU A 166 6.48 7.11 9.35
N TYR A 167 6.11 7.68 8.20
CA TYR A 167 5.05 7.17 7.35
C TYR A 167 5.30 5.72 6.94
N LEU A 168 6.52 5.41 6.51
CA LEU A 168 6.90 4.06 6.09
C LEU A 168 6.89 3.06 7.24
N ALA A 169 7.46 3.44 8.39
CA ALA A 169 7.45 2.60 9.58
C ALA A 169 6.02 2.26 10.04
N GLN A 170 5.12 3.24 10.00
CA GLN A 170 3.71 3.01 10.33
C GLN A 170 3.00 2.16 9.29
N GLN A 171 3.19 2.42 8.00
CA GLN A 171 2.59 1.62 6.94
C GLN A 171 3.05 0.16 6.98
N ALA A 172 4.26 -0.12 7.47
CA ALA A 172 4.70 -1.47 7.79
C ALA A 172 3.96 -2.09 8.98
N ALA A 173 3.73 -1.31 10.04
CA ALA A 173 3.04 -1.74 11.26
C ALA A 173 1.51 -1.90 11.08
N LYS A 174 0.91 -1.14 10.16
CA LYS A 174 -0.54 -1.06 9.90
C LYS A 174 -1.14 -2.33 9.27
N ASN A 175 -0.32 -3.34 9.00
CA ASN A 175 -0.78 -4.69 8.62
C ASN A 175 -1.30 -5.52 9.81
N THR A 176 -1.27 -4.97 11.03
CA THR A 176 -1.80 -5.63 12.21
C THR A 176 -3.23 -5.13 12.45
N ASP A 177 -4.19 -5.98 12.11
CA ASP A 177 -5.63 -5.96 12.41
C ASP A 177 -6.15 -4.72 13.16
N SER A 178 -7.07 -3.97 12.54
CA SER A 178 -7.86 -2.91 13.21
C SER A 178 -8.87 -3.54 14.17
N SER A 179 -8.37 -4.27 15.16
CA SER A 179 -9.16 -4.94 16.15
C SER A 179 -9.91 -3.87 16.96
N GLN A 180 -11.23 -4.02 17.04
CA GLN A 180 -12.09 -3.22 17.92
C GLN A 180 -11.82 -3.53 19.41
N SER A 181 -10.87 -4.41 19.73
CA SER A 181 -10.49 -4.75 21.10
C SER A 181 -9.01 -5.08 21.28
N VAL A 182 -8.49 -4.83 22.48
CA VAL A 182 -7.13 -5.19 22.90
C VAL A 182 -7.19 -5.87 24.26
N THR A 183 -6.82 -7.14 24.32
CA THR A 183 -6.70 -7.90 25.57
C THR A 183 -5.34 -7.66 26.24
N THR A 184 -5.38 -7.48 27.55
CA THR A 184 -4.21 -7.31 28.43
C THR A 184 -4.36 -8.18 29.68
N PRO A 185 -3.29 -8.38 30.47
CA PRO A 185 -3.38 -9.08 31.76
C PRO A 185 -4.33 -8.42 32.77
N PHE A 186 -4.69 -7.16 32.57
CA PHE A 186 -5.54 -6.39 33.49
C PHE A 186 -7.00 -6.29 33.02
N GLY A 187 -7.31 -6.83 31.83
CA GLY A 187 -8.63 -6.74 31.23
C GLY A 187 -8.57 -6.41 29.75
N THR A 188 -9.74 -6.12 29.19
CA THR A 188 -9.92 -5.85 27.76
C THR A 188 -10.32 -4.41 27.57
N LEU A 189 -9.62 -3.71 26.67
CA LEU A 189 -10.11 -2.47 26.09
C LEU A 189 -10.89 -2.79 24.83
N SER A 190 -12.00 -2.11 24.60
CA SER A 190 -12.75 -2.20 23.35
C SER A 190 -13.32 -0.85 22.96
N ILE A 191 -13.72 -0.73 21.70
CA ILE A 191 -14.43 0.43 21.17
C ILE A 191 -15.87 0.00 20.92
N SER A 192 -16.84 0.75 21.43
CA SER A 192 -18.26 0.48 21.20
C SER A 192 -18.72 0.92 19.82
N ASP A 193 -19.91 0.51 19.40
CA ASP A 193 -20.55 1.01 18.17
C ASP A 193 -20.79 2.53 18.19
N GLU A 194 -20.91 3.11 19.39
CA GLU A 194 -20.98 4.56 19.64
C GLU A 194 -19.59 5.22 19.69
N LYS A 195 -18.52 4.51 19.30
CA LYS A 195 -17.13 4.99 19.27
C LYS A 195 -16.60 5.40 20.64
N LYS A 196 -17.13 4.83 21.73
CA LYS A 196 -16.65 5.08 23.10
C LYS A 196 -15.63 4.03 23.48
N LEU A 197 -14.58 4.46 24.19
CA LEU A 197 -13.62 3.55 24.79
C LEU A 197 -14.25 2.86 26.01
N LEU A 198 -14.21 1.54 26.00
CA LEU A 198 -14.69 0.69 27.09
C LEU A 198 -13.51 -0.06 27.72
N PHE A 199 -13.50 -0.17 29.05
CA PHE A 199 -12.66 -1.09 29.80
C PHE A 199 -13.53 -2.15 30.47
N ASN A 200 -13.31 -3.42 30.12
CA ASN A 200 -14.13 -4.56 30.55
C ASN A 200 -15.64 -4.34 30.29
N GLY A 201 -15.97 -3.73 29.14
CA GLY A 201 -17.34 -3.44 28.73
C GLY A 201 -17.98 -2.20 29.38
N VAL A 202 -17.27 -1.51 30.27
CA VAL A 202 -17.75 -0.28 30.93
C VAL A 202 -17.04 0.93 30.32
N PRO A 203 -17.74 2.05 30.03
CA PRO A 203 -17.08 3.28 29.58
C PRO A 203 -15.97 3.72 30.53
N THR A 204 -14.86 4.22 29.98
CA THR A 204 -13.76 4.75 30.80
C THR A 204 -14.17 6.00 31.58
N ASP A 205 -13.40 6.34 32.62
CA ASP A 205 -13.53 7.61 33.34
C ASP A 205 -12.20 8.40 33.27
N PRO A 206 -12.16 9.57 32.62
CA PRO A 206 -13.26 10.18 31.86
C PRO A 206 -13.65 9.34 30.63
N VAL A 207 -14.87 9.56 30.13
CA VAL A 207 -15.33 8.92 28.89
C VAL A 207 -14.51 9.45 27.73
N LEU A 208 -13.84 8.55 27.01
CA LEU A 208 -13.16 8.88 25.76
C LEU A 208 -14.07 8.47 24.59
N GLU A 209 -14.45 9.44 23.78
CA GLU A 209 -15.32 9.26 22.62
C GLU A 209 -14.60 9.71 21.36
N GLY A 210 -14.60 8.84 20.33
CA GLY A 210 -13.99 9.14 19.05
C GLY A 210 -14.84 10.13 18.26
N ASN A 211 -14.20 11.16 17.70
CA ASN A 211 -14.88 12.12 16.84
C ASN A 211 -15.37 11.42 15.54
N SER A 212 -14.42 10.97 14.72
CA SER A 212 -14.72 10.12 13.57
C SER A 212 -14.57 8.63 13.92
N ASN A 213 -13.53 8.27 14.65
CA ASN A 213 -13.25 6.90 15.08
C ASN A 213 -12.24 6.88 16.24
N LEU A 214 -12.19 5.77 16.99
CA LEU A 214 -11.06 5.43 17.86
C LEU A 214 -10.25 4.29 17.23
N SER A 215 -8.96 4.21 17.52
CA SER A 215 -8.12 3.11 17.05
C SER A 215 -7.02 2.79 18.07
N PHE A 216 -6.79 1.50 18.30
CA PHE A 216 -5.65 1.03 19.09
C PHE A 216 -4.42 0.96 18.20
N LEU A 217 -3.38 1.69 18.59
CA LEU A 217 -2.16 1.81 17.78
C LEU A 217 -1.03 0.92 18.27
N ASP A 218 -0.78 0.95 19.57
CA ASP A 218 0.36 0.25 20.18
C ASP A 218 0.02 -0.23 21.59
N LYS A 219 0.65 -1.34 21.98
CA LYS A 219 0.61 -1.89 23.35
C LYS A 219 2.03 -2.03 23.88
N LYS A 220 2.29 -1.45 25.05
CA LYS A 220 3.58 -1.54 25.77
C LYS A 220 3.35 -1.98 27.21
N SER A 221 4.37 -2.58 27.82
CA SER A 221 4.38 -2.90 29.25
C SER A 221 5.34 -1.94 29.95
N LEU A 222 4.84 -1.13 30.89
CA LEU A 222 5.62 -0.10 31.57
C LEU A 222 5.38 -0.19 33.07
N ASN A 223 6.44 -0.43 33.85
CA ASN A 223 6.38 -0.48 35.32
C ASN A 223 5.27 -1.40 35.86
N GLY A 224 5.08 -2.57 35.23
CA GLY A 224 4.05 -3.54 35.62
C GLY A 224 2.62 -3.17 35.20
N GLN A 225 2.44 -2.16 34.36
CA GLN A 225 1.15 -1.76 33.76
C GLN A 225 1.13 -2.06 32.26
N SER A 226 -0.05 -2.26 31.69
CA SER A 226 -0.21 -2.26 30.23
C SER A 226 -0.58 -0.86 29.76
N VAL A 227 0.23 -0.25 28.89
CA VAL A 227 -0.02 1.07 28.32
C VAL A 227 -0.41 0.91 26.86
N ILE A 228 -1.61 1.38 26.53
CA ILE A 228 -2.15 1.37 25.16
C ILE A 228 -2.15 2.79 24.61
N LEU A 229 -1.60 2.99 23.41
CA LEU A 229 -1.75 4.22 22.66
C LEU A 229 -3.06 4.15 21.87
N VAL A 230 -3.98 5.08 22.15
CA VAL A 230 -5.26 5.21 21.44
C VAL A 230 -5.22 6.47 20.60
N GLN A 231 -5.58 6.35 19.32
CA GLN A 231 -5.80 7.47 18.42
C GLN A 231 -7.28 7.83 18.40
N ASN A 232 -7.58 9.12 18.54
CA ASN A 232 -8.85 9.72 18.18
C ASN A 232 -8.70 10.36 16.80
N THR A 233 -9.38 9.80 15.80
CA THR A 233 -9.34 10.31 14.44
C THR A 233 -10.37 11.42 14.28
N GLY A 234 -9.91 12.60 13.87
CA GLY A 234 -10.72 13.81 13.72
C GLY A 234 -11.18 14.09 12.29
N GLY A 235 -11.42 15.37 12.01
CA GLY A 235 -11.75 15.91 10.69
C GLY A 235 -10.54 16.54 9.99
N THR A 236 -10.77 17.21 8.86
CA THR A 236 -9.69 17.76 8.00
C THR A 236 -8.77 18.76 8.70
N ALA A 237 -9.25 19.46 9.74
CA ALA A 237 -8.45 20.43 10.50
C ALA A 237 -7.49 19.79 11.51
N CYS A 238 -7.83 18.61 12.04
CA CYS A 238 -6.98 17.88 12.99
C CYS A 238 -7.15 16.38 12.78
N PRO A 239 -6.37 15.78 11.86
CA PRO A 239 -6.51 14.38 11.50
C PRO A 239 -6.45 13.41 12.69
N ALA A 240 -5.56 13.65 13.65
CA ALA A 240 -5.38 12.74 14.78
C ALA A 240 -4.95 13.43 16.07
N THR A 241 -5.55 13.01 17.17
CA THR A 241 -5.06 13.20 18.54
C THR A 241 -4.89 11.85 19.22
N PHE A 242 -4.19 11.83 20.35
CA PHE A 242 -3.73 10.63 21.01
C PHE A 242 -4.05 10.68 22.51
N THR A 243 -4.24 9.49 23.10
CA THR A 243 -4.36 9.30 24.54
C THR A 243 -3.61 8.05 24.94
N PHE A 244 -2.87 8.10 26.05
CA PHE A 244 -2.33 6.91 26.69
C PHE A 244 -3.36 6.35 27.68
N VAL A 245 -3.68 5.06 27.54
CA VAL A 245 -4.52 4.31 28.47
C VAL A 245 -3.63 3.37 29.28
N GLN A 246 -3.46 3.67 30.56
CA GLN A 246 -2.66 2.87 31.50
C GLN A 246 -3.59 1.91 32.25
N LEU A 247 -3.41 0.62 32.04
CA LEU A 247 -4.18 -0.45 32.67
C LEU A 247 -3.38 -1.12 33.76
N SER A 248 -4.02 -1.30 34.91
CA SER A 248 -3.49 -2.01 36.06
C SER A 248 -4.60 -2.77 36.78
N ALA A 249 -4.26 -3.48 37.86
CA ALA A 249 -5.26 -4.11 38.73
C ALA A 249 -6.24 -3.09 39.35
N ALA A 250 -5.87 -1.82 39.45
CA ALA A 250 -6.75 -0.75 39.95
C ALA A 250 -7.75 -0.23 38.90
N GLY A 251 -7.60 -0.62 37.63
CA GLY A 251 -8.45 -0.17 36.53
C GLY A 251 -7.69 0.54 35.41
N ALA A 252 -8.42 1.32 34.63
CA ALA A 252 -7.90 2.12 33.51
C ALA A 252 -7.73 3.58 33.92
N LYS A 253 -6.55 4.15 33.65
CA LYS A 253 -6.26 5.58 33.81
C LYS A 253 -5.86 6.18 32.47
N LEU A 254 -6.55 7.24 32.08
CA LEU A 254 -6.28 7.95 30.83
C LEU A 254 -5.34 9.13 31.09
N SER A 255 -4.46 9.42 30.13
CA SER A 255 -3.80 10.72 30.06
C SER A 255 -4.78 11.80 29.59
N LYS A 256 -4.37 13.07 29.65
CA LYS A 256 -5.01 14.10 28.82
C LYS A 256 -4.88 13.73 27.34
N GLU A 257 -5.80 14.19 26.51
CA GLU A 257 -5.65 14.10 25.06
C GLU A 257 -4.49 15.02 24.62
N PHE A 258 -3.66 14.54 23.69
CA PHE A 258 -2.49 15.26 23.21
C PHE A 258 -2.21 14.95 21.73
N GLY A 259 -1.34 15.73 21.09
CA GLY A 259 -0.95 15.48 19.71
C GLY A 259 -0.70 16.76 18.94
N THR A 260 -0.14 16.62 17.75
CA THR A 260 0.13 17.74 16.85
C THR A 260 -0.93 17.90 15.76
N CYS A 261 -1.97 17.05 15.72
CA CYS A 261 -2.85 16.80 14.58
C CYS A 261 -2.27 15.91 13.46
N SER A 262 -0.99 15.54 13.53
CA SER A 262 -0.43 14.51 12.65
C SER A 262 -0.88 13.11 13.09
N ASP A 263 -1.29 12.27 12.14
CA ASP A 263 -1.53 10.84 12.34
C ASP A 263 -0.23 10.01 12.31
N LEU A 264 0.86 10.62 11.84
CA LEU A 264 2.19 10.03 11.88
C LEU A 264 2.83 10.16 13.26
N TYR A 265 3.34 9.05 13.80
CA TYR A 265 3.90 8.92 15.14
C TYR A 265 5.01 7.85 15.20
N GLN A 266 5.99 8.08 16.10
CA GLN A 266 7.03 7.10 16.47
C GLN A 266 6.91 6.86 17.96
N LEU A 267 6.64 5.63 18.39
CA LEU A 267 6.59 5.27 19.81
C LEU A 267 7.80 4.42 20.20
N GLU A 268 8.61 4.93 21.11
CA GLU A 268 9.78 4.25 21.65
C GLU A 268 9.65 4.01 23.15
N GLN A 269 10.16 2.87 23.61
CA GLN A 269 10.26 2.53 25.03
C GLN A 269 11.72 2.33 25.40
N VAL A 270 12.21 3.11 26.36
CA VAL A 270 13.56 2.97 26.90
C VAL A 270 13.46 2.95 28.43
N GLY A 271 13.69 1.79 29.03
CA GLY A 271 13.51 1.59 30.47
C GLY A 271 12.06 1.86 30.91
N GLY A 272 11.90 2.69 31.95
CA GLY A 272 10.62 3.09 32.53
C GLY A 272 9.93 4.27 31.83
N LYS A 273 10.39 4.64 30.63
CA LYS A 273 9.93 5.81 29.86
C LYS A 273 9.39 5.41 28.50
N LEU A 274 8.22 5.94 28.14
CA LEU A 274 7.65 5.92 26.80
C LEU A 274 7.78 7.30 26.15
N THR A 275 8.27 7.33 24.91
CA THR A 275 8.46 8.57 24.15
C THR A 275 7.70 8.46 22.82
N LEU A 276 6.69 9.30 22.64
CA LEU A 276 5.97 9.48 21.38
C LEU A 276 6.52 10.71 20.66
N THR A 277 7.10 10.53 19.48
CA THR A 277 7.55 11.64 18.63
C THR A 277 6.55 11.83 17.50
N LEU A 278 6.03 13.05 17.37
CA LEU A 278 5.13 13.46 16.31
C LEU A 278 5.81 14.52 15.44
N PRO A 279 5.60 14.54 14.12
CA PRO A 279 5.96 15.69 13.32
C PRO A 279 5.00 16.84 13.61
N GLY A 280 5.47 18.07 13.43
CA GLY A 280 4.60 19.23 13.43
C GLY A 280 3.60 19.14 12.28
N PHE A 281 2.42 19.69 12.50
CA PHE A 281 1.36 19.74 11.51
C PHE A 281 0.95 21.19 11.28
N THR A 282 0.54 21.47 10.06
CA THR A 282 -0.20 22.67 9.71
C THR A 282 -1.28 22.25 8.73
N GLY A 283 -2.42 22.93 8.74
CA GLY A 283 -3.64 22.46 8.09
C GLY A 283 -3.47 22.15 6.59
N PRO A 284 -4.32 21.30 6.01
CA PRO A 284 -4.20 20.87 4.61
C PRO A 284 -4.43 22.01 3.60
N TYR A 285 -4.95 23.15 4.06
CA TYR A 285 -5.20 24.34 3.25
C TYR A 285 -4.00 25.31 3.19
N GLU A 286 -2.95 25.05 3.98
CA GLU A 286 -1.73 25.84 3.95
C GLU A 286 -0.87 25.51 2.71
N PRO A 287 -0.01 26.41 2.25
CA PRO A 287 0.91 26.11 1.16
C PRO A 287 1.78 24.89 1.46
N GLU A 288 2.09 24.08 0.45
CA GLU A 288 2.88 22.85 0.60
C GLU A 288 4.23 23.11 1.30
N SER A 289 4.88 24.22 1.01
CA SER A 289 6.13 24.61 1.66
C SER A 289 5.98 24.83 3.17
N ALA A 290 4.84 25.36 3.63
CA ALA A 290 4.54 25.50 5.05
C ALA A 290 4.26 24.14 5.70
N GLN A 291 3.55 23.25 4.99
CA GLN A 291 3.33 21.87 5.43
C GLN A 291 4.65 21.11 5.61
N GLN A 292 5.54 21.19 4.62
CA GLN A 292 6.87 20.58 4.70
C GLN A 292 7.71 21.19 5.83
N GLN A 293 7.62 22.49 6.10
CA GLN A 293 8.32 23.12 7.23
C GLN A 293 7.77 22.69 8.59
N ALA A 294 6.45 22.57 8.72
CA ALA A 294 5.82 22.06 9.93
C ALA A 294 6.24 20.61 10.19
N ALA A 295 6.20 19.76 9.16
CA ALA A 295 6.61 18.36 9.18
C ALA A 295 8.07 18.15 9.65
N LYS A 296 8.96 19.13 9.40
CA LYS A 296 10.36 19.08 9.87
C LYS A 296 10.49 19.31 11.38
N LYS A 297 9.54 19.99 12.02
CA LYS A 297 9.53 20.16 13.48
C LYS A 297 9.11 18.86 14.12
N LYS A 298 9.71 18.54 15.26
CA LYS A 298 9.34 17.39 16.08
C LYS A 298 8.74 17.90 17.37
N VAL A 299 7.66 17.27 17.80
CA VAL A 299 7.07 17.48 19.13
C VAL A 299 7.16 16.15 19.87
N ILE A 300 7.68 16.19 21.09
CA ILE A 300 8.00 14.99 21.86
C ILE A 300 7.08 14.92 23.07
N TYR A 301 6.32 13.83 23.15
CA TYR A 301 5.51 13.51 24.32
C TYR A 301 6.18 12.38 25.10
N THR A 302 6.39 12.59 26.39
CA THR A 302 6.99 11.58 27.27
C THR A 302 6.00 11.17 28.35
N LEU A 303 5.76 9.86 28.49
CA LEU A 303 5.09 9.26 29.63
C LEU A 303 6.13 8.55 30.51
N GLU A 304 6.31 9.06 31.73
CA GLU A 304 7.24 8.51 32.72
C GLU A 304 6.63 8.64 34.12
N GLY A 305 6.64 7.55 34.90
CA GLY A 305 6.03 7.55 36.23
C GLY A 305 4.53 7.89 36.24
N GLY A 306 3.83 7.69 35.12
CA GLY A 306 2.41 8.06 34.95
C GLY A 306 2.15 9.55 34.74
N VAL A 307 3.19 10.36 34.55
CA VAL A 307 3.12 11.79 34.21
C VAL A 307 3.40 11.94 32.71
N LEU A 308 2.50 12.64 32.02
CA LEU A 308 2.68 13.03 30.63
C LEU A 308 3.36 14.41 30.56
N SER A 309 4.29 14.57 29.63
CA SER A 309 4.95 15.84 29.35
C SER A 309 5.09 16.08 27.85
N GLU A 310 5.01 17.35 27.45
CA GLU A 310 5.25 17.83 26.09
C GLU A 310 6.54 18.64 26.08
N ASP A 311 7.52 18.23 25.28
CA ASP A 311 8.85 18.84 25.18
C ASP A 311 9.49 19.11 26.56
N GLY A 312 9.30 18.15 27.47
CA GLY A 312 9.84 18.18 28.83
C GLY A 312 9.01 18.98 29.85
N LYS A 313 7.89 19.58 29.45
CA LYS A 313 6.97 20.30 30.34
C LYS A 313 5.78 19.42 30.72
N PRO A 314 5.48 19.22 32.02
CA PRO A 314 4.32 18.42 32.44
C PRO A 314 3.00 18.99 31.90
N MET A 315 2.08 18.09 31.52
CA MET A 315 0.75 18.41 31.00
C MET A 315 -0.36 18.24 32.04
#